data_AF-A0A8S2YJI7-F1
#
_entry.id   AF-A0A8S2YJI7-F1
#
_cell.length_a   1.000
_cell.length_b   1.000
_cell.length_c   1.000
_cell.angle_alpha   90.00
_cell.angle_beta   90.00
_cell.angle_gamma   90.00
#
_symmetry.space_group_name_H-M   'P 1'
#
loop_
_entity.id
_entity.type
_entity.pdbx_description
1 polymer ?
#
loop_
_entity_poly.entity_id
_entity_poly.type
_entity_poly.pdbx_seq_one_letter_code
_entity_poly.pdbx_strand_id
1 'polypeptide(L)'
;MPVAGAVTTRLQTRRAQQEQTTERFTSDSTFDQDSIDFNSDQKLSCNKFDIKQLKIEQDKDSNIKLKIEQLKKDPNKNDFVLKDDILYKLVQTKYSIRKKPVPYIPPSMIPLLLEASH
;
A
#
# COMPACT_ATOMS: atom_id res chain seq x y z
N MET A 1 13.53 -44.88 32.47
CA MET A 1 14.23 -45.38 31.27
C MET A 1 14.38 -44.23 30.29
N PRO A 2 15.60 -43.76 29.95
CA PRO A 2 15.81 -42.80 28.87
C PRO A 2 16.28 -43.53 27.60
N VAL A 3 15.71 -43.18 26.44
CA VAL A 3 16.17 -43.66 25.12
C VAL A 3 16.38 -42.47 24.18
N ALA A 4 17.48 -42.56 23.45
CA ALA A 4 18.19 -41.55 22.68
C ALA A 4 17.56 -41.13 21.34
N GLY A 5 18.02 -39.97 20.85
CA GLY A 5 18.23 -39.62 19.43
C GLY A 5 16.98 -39.20 18.64
N ALA A 6 17.03 -38.33 17.62
CA ALA A 6 18.15 -38.03 16.74
C ALA A 6 18.10 -36.59 16.17
N VAL A 7 19.29 -36.11 15.80
CA VAL A 7 19.58 -34.90 15.03
C VAL A 7 19.57 -35.26 13.54
N THR A 8 18.98 -34.40 12.68
CA THR A 8 19.24 -34.41 11.24
C THR A 8 19.48 -33.01 10.69
N THR A 9 20.51 -32.93 9.85
CA THR A 9 21.22 -31.77 9.32
C THR A 9 20.77 -31.34 7.92
N ARG A 10 21.24 -30.15 7.53
CA ARG A 10 21.11 -29.34 6.28
C ARG A 10 21.28 -30.03 4.91
N LEU A 11 20.73 -29.42 3.84
CA LEU A 11 21.30 -29.25 2.48
C LEU A 11 20.61 -28.06 1.76
N GLN A 12 21.30 -26.95 1.42
CA GLN A 12 22.06 -26.62 0.17
C GLN A 12 21.20 -26.50 -1.11
N THR A 13 20.97 -25.28 -1.62
CA THR A 13 21.70 -24.59 -2.72
C THR A 13 21.29 -24.99 -4.14
N ARG A 14 20.77 -24.04 -4.92
CA ARG A 14 21.05 -23.90 -6.36
C ARG A 14 20.98 -22.43 -6.80
N ARG A 15 22.10 -21.94 -7.33
CA ARG A 15 22.21 -20.79 -8.26
C ARG A 15 22.36 -21.37 -9.68
N ALA A 16 21.79 -20.71 -10.68
CA ALA A 16 22.19 -20.69 -12.09
C ALA A 16 21.48 -19.47 -12.72
N GLN A 17 22.17 -18.39 -13.09
CA GLN A 17 22.81 -18.14 -14.41
C GLN A 17 21.77 -18.01 -15.53
N GLN A 18 21.52 -16.81 -16.07
CA GLN A 18 22.32 -16.08 -17.07
C GLN A 18 21.90 -16.50 -18.48
N GLU A 19 21.27 -15.58 -19.23
CA GLU A 19 21.37 -15.52 -20.69
C GLU A 19 20.92 -14.12 -21.17
N GLN A 20 21.90 -13.35 -21.63
CA GLN A 20 21.75 -12.27 -22.59
C GLN A 20 21.46 -12.89 -23.95
N THR A 21 20.42 -12.44 -24.65
CA THR A 21 20.43 -12.47 -26.12
C THR A 21 19.69 -11.26 -26.66
N THR A 22 20.46 -10.34 -27.19
CA THR A 22 20.02 -9.29 -28.09
C THR A 22 19.86 -9.92 -29.47
N GLU A 23 18.64 -10.05 -29.97
CA GLU A 23 18.42 -10.22 -31.41
C GLU A 23 17.35 -9.25 -31.90
N ARG A 24 17.86 -8.28 -32.65
CA ARG A 24 17.14 -7.29 -33.43
C ARG A 24 16.71 -7.98 -34.72
N PHE A 25 15.45 -8.37 -34.82
CA PHE A 25 14.83 -8.74 -36.10
C PHE A 25 13.87 -7.63 -36.53
N THR A 26 14.32 -6.89 -37.53
CA THR A 26 13.48 -6.11 -38.44
C THR A 26 12.90 -7.04 -39.48
N SER A 27 11.58 -7.16 -39.51
CA SER A 27 10.86 -7.55 -40.73
C SER A 27 9.45 -6.97 -40.67
N ASP A 28 9.32 -5.95 -41.51
CA ASP A 28 8.14 -5.41 -42.15
C ASP A 28 6.95 -6.38 -42.22
N SER A 29 5.84 -5.98 -41.63
CA SER A 29 4.52 -6.51 -41.94
C SER A 29 3.53 -5.37 -41.76
N THR A 30 3.27 -4.72 -42.88
CA THR A 30 2.11 -3.88 -43.13
C THR A 30 0.87 -4.72 -42.87
N PHE A 31 0.23 -4.48 -41.74
CA PHE A 31 -1.13 -4.95 -41.47
C PHE A 31 -1.95 -3.69 -41.22
N ASP A 32 -2.69 -3.28 -42.25
CA ASP A 32 -3.75 -2.28 -42.16
C ASP A 32 -4.79 -2.80 -41.16
N GLN A 33 -4.66 -2.35 -39.92
CA GLN A 33 -5.65 -2.57 -38.90
C GLN A 33 -6.30 -1.22 -38.63
N ASP A 34 -7.52 -1.11 -39.16
CA ASP A 34 -8.43 0.01 -39.03
C ASP A 34 -8.22 0.76 -37.71
N SER A 35 -7.84 2.01 -37.85
CA SER A 35 -7.81 3.02 -36.79
C SER A 35 -9.21 3.17 -36.21
N ILE A 36 -9.53 2.36 -35.20
CA ILE A 36 -10.57 2.70 -34.25
C ILE A 36 -9.99 3.83 -33.41
N ASP A 37 -10.32 5.05 -33.81
CA ASP A 37 -10.18 6.24 -32.97
C ASP A 37 -10.95 5.99 -31.67
N PHE A 38 -10.26 5.44 -30.66
CA PHE A 38 -10.65 5.57 -29.27
C PHE A 38 -10.40 7.01 -28.83
N ASN A 39 -11.09 7.94 -29.49
CA ASN A 39 -11.30 9.29 -29.01
C ASN A 39 -12.42 9.25 -27.96
N SER A 40 -12.22 8.41 -26.95
CA SER A 40 -12.82 8.63 -25.66
C SER A 40 -11.71 9.24 -24.82
N ASP A 41 -11.68 10.57 -24.78
CA ASP A 41 -11.25 11.32 -23.60
C ASP A 41 -12.17 10.94 -22.42
N GLN A 42 -12.20 9.65 -22.06
CA GLN A 42 -12.56 9.25 -20.72
C GLN A 42 -11.46 9.83 -19.86
N LYS A 43 -11.73 11.05 -19.40
CA LYS A 43 -11.03 11.72 -18.31
C LYS A 43 -11.04 10.72 -17.16
N LEU A 44 -10.00 9.88 -17.11
CA LEU A 44 -9.77 8.92 -16.03
C LEU A 44 -9.95 9.75 -14.77
N SER A 45 -10.91 9.36 -13.93
CA SER A 45 -11.11 10.02 -12.64
C SER A 45 -9.77 9.95 -11.91
N CYS A 46 -9.03 11.05 -11.96
CA CYS A 46 -7.72 11.15 -11.34
C CYS A 46 -8.02 11.13 -9.85
N ASN A 47 -8.02 9.95 -9.24
CA ASN A 47 -8.12 9.84 -7.80
C ASN A 47 -6.93 10.60 -7.21
N LYS A 48 -7.17 11.82 -6.74
CA LYS A 48 -6.15 12.72 -6.19
C LYS A 48 -5.68 12.28 -4.81
N PHE A 49 -6.24 11.19 -4.28
CA PHE A 49 -5.90 10.69 -2.97
C PHE A 49 -4.60 9.87 -3.02
N ASP A 50 -3.47 10.56 -2.80
CA ASP A 50 -2.15 9.94 -2.67
C ASP A 50 -1.78 9.69 -1.20
N ILE A 51 -1.34 8.47 -0.89
CA ILE A 51 -0.85 8.07 0.44
C ILE A 51 0.40 8.88 0.84
N LYS A 52 1.25 9.27 -0.12
CA LYS A 52 2.42 10.11 0.18
C LYS A 52 2.00 11.50 0.64
N GLN A 53 0.98 12.06 -0.01
CA GLN A 53 0.40 13.34 0.38
C GLN A 53 -0.29 13.25 1.74
N LEU A 54 -0.95 12.12 2.03
CA LEU A 54 -1.55 11.87 3.35
C LEU A 54 -0.53 11.99 4.48
N LYS A 55 0.64 11.38 4.35
CA LYS A 55 1.71 11.51 5.35
C LYS A 55 2.12 12.97 5.58
N ILE A 56 2.35 13.70 4.48
CA ILE A 56 2.75 15.12 4.54
C ILE A 56 1.67 15.98 5.21
N GLU A 57 0.40 15.74 4.90
CA GLU A 57 -0.71 16.48 5.51
C GLU A 57 -0.93 16.11 6.98
N GLN A 58 -0.75 14.83 7.35
CA GLN A 58 -0.74 14.42 8.75
C GLN A 58 0.38 15.08 9.56
N ASP A 59 1.56 15.21 8.97
CA ASP A 59 2.70 15.92 9.57
C ASP A 59 2.50 17.43 9.71
N LYS A 60 1.48 18.02 9.08
CA LYS A 60 1.11 19.43 9.28
C LYS A 60 0.06 19.60 10.38
N ASP A 61 -0.72 18.57 10.67
CA ASP A 61 -1.82 18.64 11.63
C ASP A 61 -1.34 18.48 13.08
N SER A 62 -1.48 19.55 13.87
CA SER A 62 -1.10 19.59 15.28
C SER A 62 -1.85 18.57 16.15
N ASN A 63 -3.12 18.29 15.85
CA ASN A 63 -3.91 17.32 16.61
C ASN A 63 -3.41 15.90 16.36
N ILE A 64 -3.03 15.60 15.11
CA ILE A 64 -2.48 14.31 14.73
C ILE A 64 -1.12 14.10 15.40
N LYS A 65 -0.24 15.12 15.40
CA LYS A 65 1.03 15.09 16.14
C LYS A 65 0.84 14.77 17.62
N LEU A 66 -0.10 15.46 18.27
CA LEU A 66 -0.41 15.24 19.68
C LEU A 66 -0.91 13.81 19.91
N LYS A 67 -1.72 13.26 19.00
CA LYS A 67 -2.16 11.86 19.04
C LYS A 67 -0.99 10.87 18.93
N ILE A 68 -0.04 11.15 18.03
CA ILE A 68 1.16 10.33 17.84
C ILE A 68 2.02 10.34 19.09
N GLU A 69 2.22 11.50 19.73
CA GLU A 69 2.95 11.59 21.00
C GLU A 69 2.27 10.81 22.13
N GLN A 70 0.95 10.89 22.22
CA GLN A 70 0.17 10.11 23.18
C GLN A 70 0.32 8.60 22.93
N LEU A 71 0.34 8.17 21.67
CA LEU A 71 0.53 6.78 21.30
C LEU A 71 1.94 6.26 21.63
N LYS A 72 2.96 7.11 21.49
CA LYS A 72 4.34 6.78 21.90
C LYS A 72 4.48 6.62 23.42
N LYS A 73 3.71 7.38 24.20
CA LYS A 73 3.70 7.29 25.67
C LYS A 73 2.94 6.07 26.16
N ASP A 74 1.73 5.85 25.67
CA ASP A 74 0.84 4.75 26.07
C ASP A 74 0.29 4.00 24.83
N PRO A 75 1.04 3.00 24.29
CA PRO A 75 0.64 2.31 23.06
C PRO A 75 -0.62 1.44 23.22
N ASN A 76 -0.90 0.94 24.43
CA ASN A 76 -1.99 -0.02 24.67
C ASN A 76 -3.35 0.62 24.98
N LYS A 77 -3.42 1.94 25.21
CA LYS A 77 -4.66 2.62 25.60
C LYS A 77 -5.43 3.25 24.44
N ASN A 78 -4.85 3.25 23.25
CA ASN A 78 -5.38 4.02 22.13
C ASN A 78 -5.97 3.12 21.04
N ASP A 79 -7.13 3.50 20.52
CA ASP A 79 -7.71 2.93 19.30
C ASP A 79 -6.97 3.41 18.03
N PHE A 80 -5.67 3.64 18.15
CA PHE A 80 -4.82 4.18 17.10
C PHE A 80 -3.57 3.33 16.96
N VAL A 81 -3.07 3.22 15.72
CA VAL A 81 -1.82 2.54 15.40
C VAL A 81 -1.05 3.44 14.44
N LEU A 82 0.25 3.54 14.67
CA LEU A 82 1.16 4.20 13.74
C LEU A 82 1.81 3.13 12.87
N LYS A 83 1.68 3.25 11.55
CA LYS A 83 2.31 2.34 10.58
C LYS A 83 2.84 3.17 9.41
N ASP A 84 4.09 2.95 9.03
CA ASP A 84 4.74 3.69 7.93
C ASP A 84 4.69 5.22 8.12
N ASP A 85 4.77 5.67 9.38
CA ASP A 85 4.57 7.06 9.84
C ASP A 85 3.20 7.67 9.54
N ILE A 86 2.21 6.84 9.21
CA ILE A 86 0.83 7.25 9.02
C ILE A 86 0.02 6.79 10.22
N LEU A 87 -0.77 7.70 10.78
CA LEU A 87 -1.71 7.42 11.85
C LEU A 87 -2.95 6.72 11.28
N TYR A 88 -3.28 5.56 11.86
CA TYR A 88 -4.49 4.79 11.58
C TYR A 88 -5.36 4.75 12.82
N LYS A 89 -6.68 4.80 12.62
CA LYS A 89 -7.68 4.49 13.64
C LYS A 89 -8.12 3.04 13.50
N LEU A 90 -8.15 2.32 14.61
CA LEU A 90 -8.68 0.96 14.69
C LEU A 90 -10.21 1.03 14.81
N VAL A 91 -10.92 0.72 13.73
CA VAL A 91 -12.38 0.76 13.67
C VAL A 91 -12.93 -0.65 13.76
N GLN A 92 -13.86 -0.88 14.69
CA GLN A 92 -14.64 -2.10 14.75
C GLN A 92 -15.90 -1.96 13.90
N THR A 93 -16.16 -2.93 13.01
CA THR A 93 -17.41 -2.99 12.25
C THR A 93 -18.43 -3.86 12.99
N LYS A 94 -19.73 -3.63 12.76
CA LYS A 94 -20.83 -4.33 13.46
C LYS A 94 -20.72 -5.87 13.41
N TYR A 95 -20.13 -6.41 12.35
CA TYR A 95 -20.06 -7.84 12.09
C TYR A 95 -18.67 -8.46 12.35
N SER A 96 -17.71 -7.68 12.87
CA SER A 96 -16.34 -8.15 13.09
C SER A 96 -15.90 -7.92 14.53
N ILE A 97 -15.34 -8.97 15.13
CA ILE A 97 -14.65 -8.88 16.44
C ILE A 97 -13.27 -8.21 16.24
N ARG A 98 -12.69 -8.31 15.04
CA ARG A 98 -11.40 -7.71 14.71
C ARG A 98 -11.58 -6.25 14.33
N LYS A 99 -10.77 -5.36 14.93
CA LYS A 99 -10.64 -3.97 14.50
C LYS A 99 -9.83 -3.90 13.20
N LYS A 100 -10.25 -3.06 12.27
CA LYS A 100 -9.52 -2.78 11.02
C LYS A 100 -8.84 -1.42 11.11
N PRO A 101 -7.58 -1.29 10.67
CA PRO A 101 -6.92 0.00 10.59
C PRO A 101 -7.48 0.80 9.41
N VAL A 102 -7.94 2.01 9.69
CA VAL A 102 -8.41 2.99 8.69
C VAL A 102 -7.49 4.20 8.76
N PRO A 103 -6.93 4.68 7.64
CA PRO A 103 -6.08 5.87 7.65
C PRO A 103 -6.83 7.05 8.29
N TYR A 104 -6.19 7.74 9.22
CA TYR A 104 -6.77 8.94 9.81
C TYR A 104 -6.64 10.09 8.82
N ILE A 105 -7.75 10.60 8.30
CA ILE A 105 -7.73 11.62 7.25
C ILE A 105 -7.67 13.02 7.88
N PRO A 106 -6.66 13.85 7.58
CA PRO A 106 -6.64 15.25 7.99
C PRO A 106 -7.82 16.02 7.40
N PRO A 107 -8.37 17.02 8.09
CA PRO A 107 -9.47 17.83 7.57
C PRO A 107 -9.19 18.46 6.20
N SER A 108 -7.93 18.82 5.92
CA SER A 108 -7.50 19.39 4.64
C SER A 108 -7.72 18.46 3.44
N MET A 109 -7.75 17.15 3.65
CA MET A 109 -7.90 16.14 2.59
C MET A 109 -9.32 15.61 2.43
N ILE A 110 -10.26 15.99 3.30
CA ILE A 110 -11.67 15.57 3.20
C ILE A 110 -12.28 15.96 1.84
N PRO A 111 -12.08 17.18 1.29
CA PRO A 111 -12.63 17.53 -0.02
C PRO A 111 -12.13 16.63 -1.15
N LEU A 112 -10.84 16.27 -1.13
CA LEU A 112 -10.24 15.36 -2.12
C LEU A 112 -10.82 13.96 -2.01
N LEU A 113 -11.06 13.49 -0.79
CA LEU A 113 -11.68 12.18 -0.55
C LEU A 113 -13.13 12.14 -1.03
N LEU A 114 -13.89 13.22 -0.82
CA LEU A 114 -15.25 13.34 -1.32
C LEU A 114 -15.28 13.39 -2.85
N GLU A 115 -14.39 14.18 -3.48
CA GLU A 115 -14.25 14.24 -4.94
C GLU A 115 -13.93 12.85 -5.54
N ALA A 116 -13.10 12.05 -4.88
CA ALA A 116 -12.77 10.70 -5.34
C ALA A 116 -13.88 9.65 -5.09
N SER A 117 -14.85 9.94 -4.23
CA SER A 117 -15.95 9.04 -3.89
C SER A 117 -17.22 9.30 -4.72
N HIS A 118 -17.28 10.41 -5.45
CA HIS A 118 -18.33 10.77 -6.38
C HIS A 118 -18.01 10.28 -7.80
#